data_AF-A0A0P1H692-F1
#
_entry.id   AF-A0A0P1H692-F1
#
_cell.length_a   1.000
_cell.length_b   1.000
_cell.length_c   1.000
_cell.angle_alpha   90.00
_cell.angle_beta   90.00
_cell.angle_gamma   90.00
#
_symmetry.space_group_name_H-M   'P 1'
#
loop_
_entity.id
_entity.type
_entity.pdbx_description
1 polymer ?
#
loop_
_entity_poly.entity_id
_entity_poly.type
_entity_poly.pdbx_seq_one_letter_code
_entity_poly.pdbx_strand_id
1 'polypeptide(L)'
;MPEASGFSCDDTGAFLAGIQSLCLVEDLTIQTHQVGRAITEKYRFSVYDAVIVAAALIAGCTTLWCEDMHDGLLVEEQLRIINPFS
;
A
#
# COMPACT_ATOMS: atom_id res chain seq x y z
N MET A 1 -22.68 12.64 -25.00
CA MET A 1 -21.86 11.59 -24.35
C MET A 1 -21.59 12.09 -22.94
N PRO A 2 -21.89 11.33 -21.87
CA PRO A 2 -21.64 11.82 -20.53
C PRO A 2 -20.13 11.88 -20.30
N GLU A 3 -19.65 13.01 -19.78
CA GLU A 3 -18.28 13.17 -19.29
C GLU A 3 -18.03 12.11 -18.21
N ALA A 4 -16.92 11.39 -18.30
CA ALA A 4 -16.51 10.49 -17.24
C ALA A 4 -16.42 11.31 -15.95
N SER A 5 -17.24 10.94 -14.95
CA SER A 5 -17.30 11.56 -13.63
C SER A 5 -16.04 11.25 -12.83
N GLY A 6 -14.90 11.78 -13.26
CA GLY A 6 -13.64 11.76 -12.53
C GLY A 6 -13.46 13.07 -11.77
N PHE A 7 -12.81 13.01 -10.60
CA PHE A 7 -12.38 14.21 -9.90
C PHE A 7 -11.44 15.04 -10.78
N SER A 8 -11.52 16.37 -10.69
CA SER A 8 -10.50 17.23 -11.31
C SER A 8 -9.14 17.02 -10.63
N CYS A 9 -8.05 17.46 -11.27
CA CYS A 9 -6.73 17.44 -10.63
C CYS A 9 -6.70 18.26 -9.33
N ASP A 10 -7.43 19.38 -9.30
CA ASP A 10 -7.53 20.24 -8.11
C ASP A 10 -8.29 19.52 -6.98
N ASP A 11 -9.41 18.87 -7.30
CA ASP A 11 -10.16 18.08 -6.32
C ASP A 11 -9.32 16.90 -5.78
N THR A 12 -8.55 16.26 -6.65
CA THR A 12 -7.64 15.16 -6.28
C THR A 12 -6.55 15.66 -5.31
N GLY A 13 -5.97 16.83 -5.58
CA GLY A 13 -4.98 17.44 -4.71
C GLY A 13 -5.54 17.81 -3.34
N ALA A 14 -6.73 18.40 -3.30
CA ALA A 14 -7.41 18.75 -2.04
C ALA A 14 -7.74 17.50 -1.21
N PHE A 15 -8.22 16.44 -1.85
CA PHE A 15 -8.48 15.17 -1.19
C PHE A 15 -7.22 14.52 -0.62
N LEU A 16 -6.13 14.49 -1.40
CA LEU A 16 -4.84 13.97 -0.96
C LEU A 16 -4.29 14.74 0.24
N ALA A 17 -4.37 16.08 0.23
CA ALA A 17 -3.94 16.91 1.36
C ALA A 17 -4.73 16.57 2.64
N GLY A 18 -6.02 16.27 2.53
CA GLY A 18 -6.84 15.78 3.63
C GLY A 18 -6.29 14.48 4.22
N ILE A 19 -6.01 13.47 3.38
CA ILE A 19 -5.42 12.21 3.84
C ILE A 19 -4.05 12.43 4.50
N GLN A 20 -3.19 13.24 3.90
CA GLN A 20 -1.86 13.54 4.44
C GLN A 20 -1.92 14.26 5.81
N SER A 21 -3.00 14.99 6.10
CA SER A 21 -3.20 15.63 7.40
C SER A 21 -3.68 14.67 8.49
N LEU A 22 -4.28 13.54 8.10
CA LEU A 22 -4.88 12.55 9.01
C LEU A 22 -3.99 11.33 9.24
N CYS A 23 -3.11 11.03 8.27
CA CYS A 23 -2.28 9.83 8.27
C CYS A 23 -0.81 10.18 8.42
N LEU A 24 -0.07 9.32 9.12
CA LEU A 24 1.39 9.32 9.02
C LEU A 24 1.79 8.88 7.61
N VAL A 25 2.62 9.67 6.95
CA VAL A 25 3.13 9.37 5.61
C VAL A 25 4.61 9.03 5.74
N GLU A 26 4.98 7.85 5.28
CA GLU A 26 6.35 7.34 5.31
C GLU A 26 7.01 7.44 3.93
N ASP A 27 8.30 7.77 3.91
CA ASP A 27 9.08 7.85 2.69
C ASP A 27 9.44 6.47 2.13
N LEU A 28 9.49 6.35 0.81
CA LEU A 28 10.09 5.19 0.15
C LEU A 28 11.60 5.35 0.08
N THR A 29 12.31 4.50 0.80
CA THR A 29 13.78 4.52 0.85
C THR A 29 14.37 3.40 0.01
N ILE A 30 15.69 3.45 -0.23
CA ILE A 30 16.43 2.34 -0.87
C ILE A 30 16.23 1.04 -0.08
N GLN A 31 16.16 1.12 1.25
CA GLN A 31 15.87 -0.05 2.10
C GLN A 31 14.51 -0.66 1.76
N THR A 32 13.48 0.18 1.56
CA THR A 32 12.13 -0.29 1.18
C THR A 32 12.18 -1.10 -0.12
N HIS A 33 12.92 -0.65 -1.12
CA HIS A 33 13.09 -1.39 -2.38
C HIS A 33 13.89 -2.69 -2.23
N GLN A 34 14.92 -2.71 -1.37
CA GLN A 34 15.70 -3.92 -1.10
C GLN A 34 14.87 -4.99 -0.41
N VAL A 35 14.08 -4.60 0.60
CA VAL A 35 13.14 -5.49 1.28
C VAL A 35 12.04 -5.92 0.31
N GLY A 36 11.49 -5.00 -0.48
CA GLY A 36 10.49 -5.31 -1.51
C GLY A 36 10.98 -6.35 -2.52
N ARG A 37 12.24 -6.27 -2.98
CA ARG A 37 12.82 -7.31 -3.85
C ARG A 37 12.83 -8.69 -3.19
N ALA A 38 13.20 -8.77 -1.91
CA ALA A 38 13.19 -10.04 -1.18
C ALA A 38 11.76 -10.59 -0.98
N ILE A 39 10.78 -9.72 -0.73
CA ILE A 39 9.36 -10.07 -0.61
C ILE A 39 8.81 -10.59 -1.95
N THR A 40 9.13 -9.94 -3.08
CA THR A 40 8.79 -10.42 -4.43
C THR A 40 9.25 -11.85 -4.65
N GLU A 41 10.51 -12.16 -4.34
CA GLU A 41 11.07 -13.50 -4.54
C GLU A 41 10.40 -14.55 -3.63
N LYS A 42 10.15 -14.21 -2.36
CA LYS A 42 9.62 -15.15 -1.35
C LYS A 42 8.12 -15.43 -1.52
N TYR A 43 7.32 -14.41 -1.79
CA TYR A 43 5.85 -14.50 -1.81
C TYR A 43 5.25 -14.35 -3.21
N ARG A 44 6.07 -14.13 -4.25
CA ARG A 44 5.64 -13.97 -5.65
C ARG A 44 4.68 -12.80 -5.88
N PHE A 45 4.79 -11.75 -5.08
CA PHE A 45 4.11 -10.49 -5.35
C PHE A 45 4.62 -9.85 -6.63
N SER A 46 3.82 -8.96 -7.22
CA SER A 46 4.35 -8.00 -8.19
C SER A 46 5.34 -7.06 -7.48
N VAL A 47 6.28 -6.45 -8.22
CA VAL A 47 7.30 -5.58 -7.61
C VAL A 47 6.68 -4.41 -6.85
N TYR A 48 5.60 -3.82 -7.35
CA TYR A 48 4.94 -2.69 -6.69
C TYR A 48 4.22 -3.13 -5.41
N ASP A 49 3.48 -4.23 -5.46
CA ASP A 49 2.81 -4.80 -4.27
C ASP A 49 3.83 -5.16 -3.19
N ALA A 50 4.95 -5.76 -3.59
CA ALA A 50 6.01 -6.13 -2.67
C ALA A 50 6.65 -4.91 -1.99
N VAL A 51 6.79 -3.78 -2.71
CA VAL A 51 7.30 -2.53 -2.12
C VAL A 51 6.29 -1.93 -1.13
N ILE A 52 4.98 -2.01 -1.40
CA ILE A 52 3.94 -1.60 -0.46
C ILE A 52 3.98 -2.45 0.82
N VAL A 53 4.06 -3.78 0.66
CA VAL A 53 4.21 -4.74 1.77
C VAL A 53 5.49 -4.45 2.56
N ALA A 54 6.60 -4.19 1.89
CA ALA A 54 7.87 -3.83 2.53
C ALA A 54 7.78 -2.53 3.32
N ALA A 55 7.13 -1.50 2.76
CA ALA A 55 6.92 -0.22 3.46
C ALA A 55 6.12 -0.43 4.75
N ALA A 56 5.03 -1.21 4.70
CA ALA A 56 4.22 -1.53 5.87
C ALA A 56 5.01 -2.33 6.93
N LEU A 57 5.84 -3.30 6.51
CA LEU A 57 6.71 -4.04 7.43
C LEU A 57 7.74 -3.13 8.11
N ILE A 58 8.40 -2.25 7.36
CA ILE A 58 9.40 -1.31 7.86
C ILE A 58 8.76 -0.30 8.83
N ALA A 59 7.56 0.18 8.52
CA ALA A 59 6.78 1.06 9.38
C ALA A 59 6.24 0.37 10.65
N GLY A 60 6.45 -0.95 10.80
CA GLY A 60 5.98 -1.71 11.95
C GLY A 60 4.48 -1.97 11.95
N CYS A 61 3.81 -1.85 10.80
CA CYS A 61 2.38 -2.14 10.68
C CYS A 61 2.13 -3.63 10.92
N THR A 62 1.00 -3.92 11.56
CA THR A 62 0.48 -5.29 11.74
C THR A 62 -0.64 -5.62 10.76
N THR A 63 -1.19 -4.60 10.09
CA THR A 63 -2.30 -4.74 9.13
C THR A 63 -2.02 -3.89 7.90
N LEU A 64 -2.20 -4.49 6.72
CA LEU A 64 -2.18 -3.80 5.43
C LEU A 64 -3.56 -3.95 4.78
N TRP A 65 -4.27 -2.84 4.60
CA TRP A 65 -5.55 -2.82 3.92
C TRP A 65 -5.35 -2.78 2.41
N CYS A 66 -5.83 -3.78 1.69
CA CYS A 66 -5.70 -3.84 0.23
C CYS A 66 -6.80 -4.68 -0.41
N GLU A 67 -7.45 -4.13 -1.44
CA GLU A 67 -8.49 -4.82 -2.22
C GLU A 67 -7.89 -5.90 -3.15
N ASP A 68 -6.77 -5.59 -3.80
CA ASP A 68 -6.21 -6.42 -4.87
C ASP A 68 -5.36 -7.60 -4.36
N MET A 69 -4.86 -7.53 -3.12
CA MET A 69 -4.00 -8.56 -2.56
C MET A 69 -4.80 -9.68 -1.87
N HIS A 70 -4.14 -10.84 -1.69
CA HIS A 70 -4.76 -12.01 -1.06
C HIS A 70 -5.16 -11.74 0.39
N ASP A 71 -6.47 -11.66 0.63
CA ASP A 71 -7.05 -11.48 1.95
C ASP A 71 -6.59 -12.57 2.94
N GLY A 72 -6.23 -12.16 4.14
CA GLY A 72 -5.78 -13.03 5.22
C GLY A 72 -4.32 -13.50 5.14
N LEU A 73 -3.57 -13.19 4.07
CA LEU A 73 -2.15 -13.54 3.98
C LEU A 73 -1.34 -12.87 5.09
N LEU A 74 -0.55 -13.66 5.83
CA LEU A 74 0.36 -13.20 6.88
C LEU A 74 1.80 -13.20 6.35
N VAL A 75 2.42 -12.03 6.28
CA VAL A 75 3.77 -11.82 5.74
C VAL A 75 4.76 -11.64 6.89
N GLU A 76 5.88 -12.38 6.85
CA GLU A 76 6.95 -12.38 7.86
C GLU A 76 6.44 -12.52 9.32
N GLU A 77 5.34 -13.26 9.52
CA GLU A 77 4.68 -13.45 10.82
C GLU A 77 4.26 -12.14 11.53
N GLN A 78 4.29 -10.99 10.83
CA GLN A 78 4.05 -9.67 11.39
C GLN A 78 2.86 -8.96 10.73
N LEU A 79 2.81 -8.90 9.40
CA LEU A 79 1.87 -8.07 8.66
C LEU A 79 0.76 -8.92 8.05
N ARG A 80 -0.48 -8.69 8.47
CA ARG A 80 -1.67 -9.33 7.87
C ARG A 80 -2.28 -8.45 6.81
N ILE A 81 -2.48 -8.99 5.62
CA ILE A 81 -3.23 -8.34 4.55
C ILE A 81 -4.71 -8.56 4.80
N ILE A 82 -5.50 -7.49 4.74
CA ILE A 82 -6.96 -7.53 4.90
C ILE A 82 -7.61 -6.78 3.74
N ASN A 83 -8.55 -7.44 3.07
CA ASN A 83 -9.41 -6.77 2.10
C ASN A 83 -10.51 -5.99 2.85
N PRO A 84 -10.62 -4.66 2.67
CA PRO A 84 -11.61 -3.86 3.41
C PRO A 84 -13.06 -4.09 2.96
N PHE A 85 -13.27 -4.85 1.89
CA PHE A 85 -14.59 -5.12 1.30
C PHE A 85 -14.98 -6.61 1.35
N SER A 86 -14.18 -7.47 2.00
CA SER A 86 -14.52 -8.88 2.21
C SER A 86 -15.52 -9.13 3.34
#